data_AF-A0A376KWF1-F1
#
_entry.id   AF-A0A376KWF1-F1
#
_cell.length_a   1.000
_cell.length_b   1.000
_cell.length_c   1.000
_cell.angle_alpha   90.00
_cell.angle_beta   90.00
_cell.angle_gamma   90.00
#
_symmetry.space_group_name_H-M   'P 1'
#
loop_
_entity.id
_entity.type
_entity.pdbx_description
1 polymer ?
#
loop_
_entity_poly.entity_id
_entity_poly.type
_entity_poly.pdbx_seq_one_letter_code
_entity_poly.pdbx_strand_id
1 'polypeptide(L)'
;MASNWPDLTLADMTSDTDASTVFSTDEVVPGMFTRQAWEEQVQDAINEVVRTRRDEIDWVLTDKTHQTGSDISPEALKTRLTERYFTDFGNAWLNMLNSIQWHEPTSLSEAIAQLSLIGDVRQSPLVALMNTLNYQGKTGQKGEALADSIVDSAKKLLDKNKNGRQFIEQAQGPEGPLDGVFGPLTGLMEGKEGAGSNGNLSFRSWLARVTQMRLKLQQVTSAPDPQAMLQMLARAVFQGKAIDLTDTRDYGSLVAASLGQEWSGFGQSLFVQPLDLAWRQVLVPAAGSLNARWQTTIVDQWNKAFAGRYPF
;
A
#
# COMPACT_ATOMS: atom_id res chain seq x y z
N MET A 1 -16.25 -15.65 24.55
CA MET A 1 -16.65 -14.25 24.73
C MET A 1 -16.93 -13.73 23.34
N ALA A 2 -18.15 -13.30 23.04
CA ALA A 2 -18.44 -12.65 21.77
C ALA A 2 -17.58 -11.37 21.71
N SER A 3 -16.83 -11.17 20.64
CA SER A 3 -16.09 -9.93 20.43
C SER A 3 -17.12 -8.80 20.40
N ASN A 4 -16.91 -7.76 21.22
CA ASN A 4 -17.75 -6.55 21.18
C ASN A 4 -17.54 -5.75 19.87
N TRP A 5 -16.56 -6.16 19.07
CA TRP A 5 -16.16 -5.54 17.81
C TRP A 5 -16.24 -6.57 16.68
N PRO A 6 -17.14 -6.42 15.69
CA PRO A 6 -17.17 -7.31 14.55
C PRO A 6 -15.87 -7.19 13.75
N ASP A 7 -15.49 -8.28 13.08
CA ASP A 7 -14.31 -8.28 12.22
C ASP A 7 -14.51 -7.32 11.05
N LEU A 8 -13.43 -6.64 10.66
CA LEU A 8 -13.43 -5.65 9.60
C LEU A 8 -13.05 -6.32 8.27
N THR A 9 -13.98 -6.31 7.32
CA THR A 9 -13.80 -6.89 5.99
C THR A 9 -13.24 -5.87 5.01
N LEU A 10 -12.81 -6.33 3.82
CA LEU A 10 -12.40 -5.43 2.75
C LEU A 10 -13.52 -4.47 2.34
N ALA A 11 -14.77 -4.95 2.29
CA ALA A 11 -15.93 -4.14 1.92
C ALA A 11 -16.15 -2.98 2.90
N ASP A 12 -15.95 -3.23 4.20
CA ASP A 12 -16.06 -2.19 5.22
C ASP A 12 -14.97 -1.10 5.05
N MET A 13 -13.77 -1.50 4.62
CA MET A 13 -12.64 -0.59 4.41
C MET A 13 -12.76 0.22 3.12
N THR A 14 -13.46 -0.31 2.11
CA THR A 14 -13.64 0.33 0.80
C THR A 14 -14.98 1.07 0.68
N SER A 15 -15.86 1.00 1.68
CA SER A 15 -17.20 1.61 1.65
C SER A 15 -18.02 1.14 0.44
N ASP A 16 -19.01 1.94 -0.02
CA ASP A 16 -19.88 1.65 -1.17
C ASP A 16 -19.17 1.70 -2.55
N THR A 17 -17.86 1.48 -2.58
CA THR A 17 -17.11 1.37 -3.85
C THR A 17 -17.17 -0.05 -4.39
N ASP A 18 -17.09 -0.19 -5.72
CA ASP A 18 -17.14 -1.50 -6.40
C ASP A 18 -15.82 -2.28 -6.31
N ALA A 19 -15.21 -2.38 -5.12
CA ALA A 19 -13.91 -3.01 -4.89
C ALA A 19 -13.85 -4.47 -5.39
N SER A 20 -14.95 -5.21 -5.22
CA SER A 20 -15.08 -6.61 -5.61
C SER A 20 -14.98 -6.85 -7.12
N THR A 21 -15.00 -5.80 -7.95
CA THR A 21 -14.79 -5.90 -9.41
C THR A 21 -13.32 -5.80 -9.82
N VAL A 22 -12.43 -5.39 -8.89
CA VAL A 22 -11.01 -5.13 -9.17
C VAL A 22 -10.08 -5.96 -8.31
N PHE A 23 -10.38 -6.12 -7.02
CA PHE A 23 -9.56 -6.91 -6.11
C PHE A 23 -10.38 -7.47 -4.96
N SER A 24 -9.92 -8.58 -4.39
CA SER A 24 -10.60 -9.25 -3.29
C SER A 24 -9.62 -9.86 -2.30
N THR A 25 -10.13 -10.18 -1.12
CA THR A 25 -9.48 -11.07 -0.15
C THR A 25 -10.56 -11.78 0.67
N ASP A 26 -10.23 -12.98 1.13
CA ASP A 26 -11.04 -13.76 2.06
C ASP A 26 -10.62 -13.55 3.54
N GLU A 27 -9.49 -12.87 3.76
CA GLU A 27 -9.02 -12.51 5.10
C GLU A 27 -9.85 -11.35 5.67
N VAL A 28 -9.76 -11.18 6.99
CA VAL A 28 -10.39 -10.07 7.73
C VAL A 28 -9.42 -9.54 8.78
N VAL A 29 -9.61 -8.30 9.22
CA VAL A 29 -8.93 -7.78 10.41
C VAL A 29 -9.82 -8.04 11.62
N PRO A 30 -9.35 -8.77 12.65
CA PRO A 30 -10.12 -8.93 13.87
C PRO A 30 -10.51 -7.58 14.47
N GLY A 31 -11.79 -7.40 14.82
CA GLY A 31 -12.33 -6.09 15.21
C GLY A 31 -11.62 -5.43 16.41
N MET A 32 -10.98 -6.25 17.26
CA MET A 32 -10.16 -5.78 18.38
C MET A 32 -8.88 -5.04 17.96
N PHE A 33 -8.42 -5.19 16.72
CA PHE A 33 -7.25 -4.50 16.17
C PHE A 33 -7.67 -3.33 15.28
N THR A 34 -8.59 -2.51 15.79
CA THR A 34 -9.04 -1.28 15.15
C THR A 34 -8.79 -0.09 16.07
N ARG A 35 -8.74 1.10 15.48
CA ARG A 35 -8.62 2.36 16.21
C ARG A 35 -9.72 2.53 17.24
N GLN A 36 -10.95 2.19 16.86
CA GLN A 36 -12.13 2.25 17.71
C GLN A 36 -11.98 1.33 18.93
N ALA A 37 -11.62 0.07 18.70
CA ALA A 37 -11.38 -0.87 19.80
C ALA A 37 -10.25 -0.39 20.75
N TRP A 38 -9.18 0.18 20.19
CA TRP A 38 -8.10 0.76 20.98
C TRP A 38 -8.58 1.91 21.87
N GLU A 39 -9.23 2.90 21.28
CA GLU A 39 -9.66 4.14 21.93
C GLU A 39 -10.79 3.91 22.95
N GLU A 40 -11.70 2.96 22.69
CA GLU A 40 -12.88 2.75 23.52
C GLU A 40 -12.74 1.65 24.59
N GLN A 41 -11.83 0.68 24.41
CA GLN A 41 -11.79 -0.49 25.28
C GLN A 41 -10.39 -0.96 25.65
N VAL A 42 -9.50 -1.17 24.68
CA VAL A 42 -8.21 -1.82 24.95
C VAL A 42 -7.33 -0.96 25.85
N GLN A 43 -7.28 0.36 25.59
CA GLN A 43 -6.49 1.27 26.40
C GLN A 43 -6.90 1.22 27.89
N ASP A 44 -8.20 1.21 28.17
CA ASP A 44 -8.73 1.14 29.52
C ASP A 44 -8.54 -0.23 30.17
N ALA A 45 -8.71 -1.31 29.41
CA ALA A 45 -8.45 -2.66 29.89
C ALA A 45 -6.97 -2.85 30.31
N ILE A 46 -6.02 -2.29 29.55
CA ILE A 46 -4.60 -2.29 29.92
C ILE A 46 -4.40 -1.47 31.21
N ASN A 47 -5.01 -0.29 31.33
CA ASN A 47 -4.90 0.54 32.53
C ASN A 47 -5.45 -0.18 33.78
N GLU A 48 -6.54 -0.95 33.65
CA GLU A 48 -7.13 -1.71 34.74
C GLU A 48 -6.21 -2.83 35.25
N VAL A 49 -5.58 -3.57 34.33
CA VAL A 49 -4.61 -4.63 34.68
C VAL A 49 -3.41 -4.02 35.40
N VAL A 50 -2.93 -2.86 34.92
CA VAL A 50 -1.81 -2.13 35.53
C VAL A 50 -2.18 -1.60 36.92
N ARG A 51 -3.41 -1.09 37.12
CA ARG A 51 -3.89 -0.64 38.43
C ARG A 51 -3.98 -1.81 39.40
N THR A 52 -4.59 -2.93 38.99
CA THR A 52 -4.67 -4.14 39.80
C THR A 52 -3.28 -4.58 40.26
N ARG A 53 -2.31 -4.59 39.34
CA ARG A 53 -0.91 -4.93 39.66
C ARG A 53 -0.26 -3.96 40.64
N ARG A 54 -0.61 -2.68 40.61
CA ARG A 54 -0.13 -1.70 41.59
C ARG A 54 -0.71 -1.99 42.97
N ASP A 55 -2.00 -2.29 43.05
CA ASP A 55 -2.72 -2.56 44.29
C ASP A 55 -2.19 -3.86 44.96
N GLU A 56 -2.16 -4.99 44.23
CA GLU A 56 -0.92 -5.76 44.04
C GLU A 56 0.27 -5.59 45.00
N ILE A 57 1.21 -4.80 44.50
CA ILE A 57 2.49 -4.58 45.13
C ILE A 57 2.32 -3.83 46.46
N ASP A 58 1.36 -2.90 46.54
CA ASP A 58 1.10 -2.10 47.74
C ASP A 58 0.57 -2.97 48.91
N TRP A 59 -0.29 -3.96 48.63
CA TRP A 59 -0.75 -4.90 49.66
C TRP A 59 0.37 -5.83 50.14
N VAL A 60 1.24 -6.31 49.23
CA VAL A 60 2.38 -7.18 49.58
C VAL A 60 3.42 -6.44 50.42
N LEU A 61 3.64 -5.14 50.18
CA LEU A 61 4.57 -4.34 50.99
C LEU A 61 4.09 -4.13 52.43
N THR A 62 2.78 -4.25 52.67
CA THR A 62 2.18 -4.15 54.00
C THR A 62 2.31 -5.47 54.79
N ASP A 63 2.40 -6.62 54.10
CA ASP A 63 2.55 -7.95 54.69
C ASP A 63 4.00 -8.46 54.59
N LYS A 64 4.77 -8.31 55.67
CA LYS A 64 6.25 -8.48 55.69
C LYS A 64 6.77 -9.91 55.45
N THR A 65 5.94 -10.87 55.06
CA THR A 65 6.27 -12.30 55.09
C THR A 65 6.38 -13.01 53.75
N HIS A 66 6.04 -12.40 52.61
CA HIS A 66 6.16 -13.08 51.31
C HIS A 66 6.61 -12.17 50.15
N GLN A 67 7.91 -12.14 49.88
CA GLN A 67 8.46 -11.60 48.62
C GLN A 67 8.62 -12.74 47.61
N THR A 68 7.67 -12.90 46.70
CA THR A 68 7.84 -13.76 45.51
C THR A 68 6.90 -13.34 44.36
N GLY A 69 6.71 -12.03 44.18
CA GLY A 69 5.99 -11.48 43.03
C GLY A 69 6.95 -10.87 42.02
N SER A 70 6.84 -11.26 40.74
CA SER A 70 7.65 -10.79 39.60
C SER A 70 8.07 -9.30 39.67
N ASP A 71 9.37 -9.03 39.44
CA ASP A 71 10.07 -7.73 39.55
C ASP A 71 9.61 -6.60 38.60
N ILE A 72 8.49 -6.77 37.89
CA ILE A 72 8.06 -5.82 36.86
C ILE A 72 7.22 -4.72 37.49
N SER A 73 7.66 -3.46 37.35
CA SER A 73 6.90 -2.30 37.78
C SER A 73 5.59 -2.14 36.99
N PRO A 74 4.53 -1.52 37.56
CA PRO A 74 3.28 -1.26 36.84
C PRO A 74 3.49 -0.51 35.51
N GLU A 75 4.43 0.43 35.47
CA GLU A 75 4.79 1.20 34.28
C GLU A 75 5.44 0.31 33.21
N ALA A 76 6.37 -0.56 33.60
CA ALA A 76 7.01 -1.51 32.69
C ALA A 76 5.99 -2.53 32.15
N LEU A 77 5.02 -2.95 32.98
CA LEU A 77 3.92 -3.80 32.54
C LEU A 77 3.03 -3.10 31.51
N LYS A 78 2.67 -1.83 31.75
CA LYS A 78 1.87 -1.03 30.82
C LYS A 78 2.55 -0.93 29.45
N THR A 79 3.83 -0.58 29.42
CA THR A 79 4.62 -0.47 28.19
C THR A 79 4.62 -1.80 27.44
N ARG A 80 4.96 -2.90 28.12
CA ARG A 80 5.03 -4.23 27.50
C ARG A 80 3.69 -4.70 26.93
N LEU A 81 2.58 -4.49 27.66
CA LEU A 81 1.24 -4.85 27.17
C LEU A 81 0.87 -4.02 25.94
N THR A 82 1.17 -2.73 25.96
CA THR A 82 0.89 -1.81 24.85
C THR A 82 1.70 -2.17 23.61
N GLU A 83 3.01 -2.39 23.75
CA GLU A 83 3.89 -2.80 22.65
C GLU A 83 3.44 -4.12 22.02
N ARG A 84 3.07 -5.11 22.85
CA ARG A 84 2.56 -6.38 22.36
C ARG A 84 1.27 -6.19 21.59
N TYR A 85 0.33 -5.42 22.13
CA TYR A 85 -0.93 -5.13 21.44
C TYR A 85 -0.71 -4.49 20.07
N PHE A 86 0.16 -3.48 19.97
CA PHE A 86 0.43 -2.81 18.69
C PHE A 86 1.23 -3.66 17.71
N THR A 87 2.05 -4.59 18.21
CA THR A 87 2.69 -5.62 17.38
C THR A 87 1.64 -6.54 16.75
N ASP A 88 0.72 -7.06 17.55
CA ASP A 88 -0.37 -7.93 17.08
C ASP A 88 -1.33 -7.17 16.15
N PHE A 89 -1.59 -5.89 16.44
CA PHE A 89 -2.34 -4.97 15.57
C PHE A 89 -1.68 -4.87 14.19
N GLY A 90 -0.40 -4.51 14.13
CA GLY A 90 0.33 -4.38 12.87
C GLY A 90 0.31 -5.67 12.05
N ASN A 91 0.56 -6.81 12.71
CA ASN A 91 0.55 -8.13 12.07
C ASN A 91 -0.83 -8.51 11.49
N ALA A 92 -1.92 -8.23 12.21
CA ALA A 92 -3.27 -8.51 11.73
C ALA A 92 -3.59 -7.72 10.46
N TRP A 93 -3.22 -6.43 10.42
CA TRP A 93 -3.39 -5.60 9.23
C TRP A 93 -2.50 -6.05 8.07
N LEU A 94 -1.22 -6.35 8.31
CA LEU A 94 -0.32 -6.84 7.28
C LEU A 94 -0.79 -8.17 6.67
N ASN A 95 -1.30 -9.09 7.48
CA ASN A 95 -1.84 -10.37 7.00
C ASN A 95 -3.01 -10.13 6.02
N MET A 96 -3.99 -9.33 6.45
CA MET A 96 -5.12 -8.94 5.60
C MET A 96 -4.65 -8.28 4.30
N LEU A 97 -3.81 -7.26 4.38
CA LEU A 97 -3.47 -6.45 3.20
C LEU A 97 -2.59 -7.19 2.20
N ASN A 98 -1.68 -8.04 2.67
CA ASN A 98 -0.84 -8.86 1.79
C ASN A 98 -1.59 -10.02 1.13
N SER A 99 -2.76 -10.37 1.64
CA SER A 99 -3.63 -11.39 1.04
C SER A 99 -4.49 -10.85 -0.11
N ILE A 100 -4.53 -9.53 -0.32
CA ILE A 100 -5.32 -8.91 -1.40
C ILE A 100 -4.81 -9.40 -2.76
N GLN A 101 -5.74 -9.87 -3.59
CA GLN A 101 -5.48 -10.35 -4.94
C GLN A 101 -6.21 -9.49 -5.97
N TRP A 102 -5.48 -9.13 -7.02
CA TRP A 102 -6.07 -8.44 -8.17
C TRP A 102 -6.81 -9.41 -9.08
N HIS A 103 -7.96 -9.00 -9.61
CA HIS A 103 -8.70 -9.78 -10.60
C HIS A 103 -8.12 -9.58 -12.00
N GLU A 104 -7.62 -10.65 -12.61
CA GLU A 104 -7.03 -10.60 -13.96
C GLU A 104 -8.09 -10.21 -15.01
N PRO A 105 -7.93 -9.07 -15.70
CA PRO A 105 -8.85 -8.68 -16.76
C PRO A 105 -8.70 -9.64 -17.94
N THR A 106 -9.83 -10.06 -18.51
CA THR A 106 -9.90 -10.99 -19.65
C THR A 106 -9.78 -10.28 -21.00
N SER A 107 -9.87 -8.95 -21.02
CA SER A 107 -9.78 -8.14 -22.23
C SER A 107 -9.15 -6.77 -21.98
N LEU A 108 -8.71 -6.11 -23.06
CA LEU A 108 -8.23 -4.72 -22.98
C LEU A 108 -9.31 -3.76 -22.48
N SER A 109 -10.57 -3.96 -22.86
CA SER A 109 -11.69 -3.13 -22.40
C SER A 109 -11.93 -3.27 -20.90
N GLU A 110 -11.84 -4.49 -20.37
CA GLU A 110 -11.94 -4.75 -18.94
C GLU A 110 -10.76 -4.14 -18.17
N ALA A 111 -9.53 -4.28 -18.67
CA ALA A 111 -8.36 -3.63 -18.08
C ALA A 111 -8.53 -2.10 -18.02
N ILE A 112 -9.06 -1.48 -19.09
CA ILE A 112 -9.37 -0.05 -19.12
C ILE A 112 -10.43 0.30 -18.07
N ALA A 113 -11.48 -0.51 -17.91
CA ALA A 113 -12.52 -0.30 -16.91
C ALA A 113 -11.96 -0.36 -15.48
N GLN A 114 -11.14 -1.37 -15.18
CA GLN A 114 -10.46 -1.51 -13.89
C GLN A 114 -9.55 -0.30 -13.60
N LEU A 115 -8.70 0.11 -14.55
CA LEU A 115 -7.87 1.31 -14.42
C LEU A 115 -8.70 2.59 -14.27
N SER A 116 -9.89 2.65 -14.88
CA SER A 116 -10.82 3.76 -14.71
C SER A 116 -11.37 3.83 -13.30
N LEU A 117 -11.78 2.69 -12.74
CA LEU A 117 -12.34 2.63 -11.39
C LEU A 117 -11.29 3.04 -10.35
N ILE A 118 -10.09 2.46 -10.39
CA ILE A 118 -9.04 2.80 -9.40
C ILE A 118 -8.45 4.20 -9.57
N GLY A 119 -8.47 4.75 -10.80
CA GLY A 119 -8.00 6.09 -11.11
C GLY A 119 -9.00 7.20 -10.78
N ASP A 120 -10.29 6.88 -10.60
CA ASP A 120 -11.31 7.86 -10.23
C ASP A 120 -11.23 8.20 -8.74
N VAL A 121 -10.69 9.38 -8.41
CA VAL A 121 -10.49 9.84 -7.03
C VAL A 121 -11.78 9.83 -6.19
N ARG A 122 -12.97 9.95 -6.80
CA ARG A 122 -14.24 9.99 -6.06
C ARG A 122 -14.83 8.62 -5.74
N GLN A 123 -14.60 7.64 -6.61
CA GLN A 123 -15.23 6.32 -6.53
C GLN A 123 -14.22 5.18 -6.38
N SER A 124 -12.92 5.50 -6.29
CA SER A 124 -11.87 4.51 -6.27
C SER A 124 -11.88 3.69 -4.97
N PRO A 125 -12.03 2.37 -5.06
CA PRO A 125 -11.90 1.48 -3.90
C PRO A 125 -10.50 1.53 -3.30
N LEU A 126 -9.48 1.77 -4.13
CA LEU A 126 -8.10 1.93 -3.66
C LEU A 126 -7.89 3.23 -2.88
N VAL A 127 -8.51 4.34 -3.31
CA VAL A 127 -8.48 5.60 -2.55
C VAL A 127 -9.18 5.44 -1.21
N ALA A 128 -10.35 4.78 -1.18
CA ALA A 128 -11.07 4.48 0.06
C ALA A 128 -10.22 3.62 1.01
N LEU A 129 -9.64 2.53 0.51
CA LEU A 129 -8.74 1.66 1.27
C LEU A 129 -7.55 2.44 1.85
N MET A 130 -6.85 3.23 1.03
CA MET A 130 -5.70 4.02 1.48
C MET A 130 -6.07 5.05 2.55
N ASN A 131 -7.26 5.64 2.47
CA ASN A 131 -7.77 6.54 3.50
C ASN A 131 -8.04 5.80 4.82
N THR A 132 -8.64 4.60 4.74
CA THR A 132 -8.86 3.73 5.90
C THR A 132 -7.52 3.36 6.56
N LEU A 133 -6.53 2.95 5.77
CA LEU A 133 -5.18 2.64 6.28
C LEU A 133 -4.50 3.84 6.93
N ASN A 134 -4.61 5.02 6.33
CA ASN A 134 -4.06 6.24 6.93
C ASN A 134 -4.76 6.62 8.25
N TYR A 135 -6.06 6.36 8.39
CA TYR A 135 -6.79 6.58 9.65
C TYR A 135 -6.37 5.59 10.74
N GLN A 136 -6.29 4.31 10.39
CA GLN A 136 -5.95 3.21 11.30
C GLN A 136 -4.47 3.21 11.70
N GLY A 137 -3.56 3.56 10.78
CA GLY A 137 -2.13 3.68 11.04
C GLY A 137 -1.76 4.79 12.03
N LYS A 138 -2.68 5.74 12.29
CA LYS A 138 -2.51 6.80 13.29
C LYS A 138 -3.04 6.43 14.69
N THR A 139 -3.44 5.18 14.90
CA THR A 139 -3.92 4.70 16.21
C THR A 139 -2.84 4.83 17.27
N GLY A 140 -3.20 5.33 18.45
CA GLY A 140 -2.28 5.48 19.57
C GLY A 140 -1.32 6.68 19.47
N GLN A 141 -1.37 7.47 18.40
CA GLN A 141 -0.63 8.73 18.33
C GLN A 141 -1.19 9.72 19.37
N LYS A 142 -0.32 10.25 20.25
CA LYS A 142 -0.72 11.22 21.28
C LYS A 142 -0.99 12.58 20.65
N GLY A 143 -2.27 12.96 20.53
CA GLY A 143 -2.69 14.25 19.96
C GLY A 143 -2.13 15.50 20.66
N GLU A 144 -1.72 15.41 21.94
CA GLU A 144 -1.14 16.52 22.71
C GLU A 144 0.28 16.92 22.29
N ALA A 145 1.08 15.98 21.79
CA ALA A 145 2.46 16.29 21.37
C ALA A 145 2.50 17.12 20.08
N LEU A 146 1.38 17.22 19.34
CA LEU A 146 1.26 18.13 18.19
C LEU A 146 1.14 19.59 18.63
N ALA A 147 0.46 19.87 19.75
CA ALA A 147 0.37 21.21 20.31
C ALA A 147 1.72 21.67 20.88
N ASP A 148 2.40 20.80 21.62
CA ASP A 148 3.76 21.07 22.12
C ASP A 148 4.79 21.19 20.99
N SER A 149 4.69 20.37 19.94
CA SER A 149 5.52 20.48 18.72
C SER A 149 5.34 21.82 18.00
N ILE A 150 4.12 22.35 17.93
CA ILE A 150 3.84 23.67 17.33
C ILE A 150 4.41 24.79 18.21
N VAL A 151 4.24 24.68 19.53
CA VAL A 151 4.78 25.65 20.51
C VAL A 151 6.32 25.63 20.50
N ASP A 152 6.94 24.46 20.42
CA ASP A 152 8.40 24.32 20.35
C ASP A 152 8.97 24.72 18.98
N SER A 153 8.23 24.49 17.90
CA SER A 153 8.58 25.01 16.57
C SER A 153 8.50 26.54 16.54
N ALA A 154 7.49 27.14 17.17
CA ALA A 154 7.38 28.59 17.32
C ALA A 154 8.51 29.16 18.19
N LYS A 155 8.88 28.50 19.29
CA LYS A 155 10.03 28.88 20.14
C LYS A 155 11.36 28.76 19.38
N LYS A 156 11.60 27.67 18.65
CA LYS A 156 12.82 27.47 17.84
C LYS A 156 12.95 28.50 16.70
N LEU A 157 11.83 29.00 16.16
CA LEU A 157 11.83 30.08 15.17
C LEU A 157 12.18 31.44 15.80
N LEU A 158 11.84 31.66 17.07
CA LEU A 158 12.23 32.86 17.83
C LEU A 158 13.71 32.80 18.27
N ASP A 159 14.23 31.60 18.56
CA ASP A 159 15.64 31.37 18.93
C ASP A 159 16.61 31.34 17.73
N LYS A 160 16.10 31.22 16.50
CA LYS A 160 16.90 31.21 15.25
C LYS A 160 17.65 32.52 14.95
N ASN A 161 17.48 33.56 15.75
CA ASN A 161 18.25 34.81 15.64
C ASN A 161 19.66 34.72 16.26
N LYS A 162 20.08 33.58 16.82
CA LYS A 162 21.46 33.40 17.30
C LYS A 162 22.02 32.03 16.91
N ASN A 163 22.89 32.06 15.90
CA ASN A 163 23.90 31.04 15.53
C ASN A 163 23.42 29.86 14.66
N GLY A 164 23.87 29.88 13.40
CA GLY A 164 23.66 28.84 12.42
C GLY A 164 24.58 27.64 12.61
N ARG A 165 23.97 26.46 12.69
CA ARG A 165 24.43 25.15 12.17
C ARG A 165 23.21 24.22 12.24
N GLN A 166 22.50 24.09 11.12
CA GLN A 166 21.30 23.24 11.03
C GLN A 166 21.73 21.82 10.63
N PHE A 167 21.83 20.92 11.60
CA PHE A 167 21.34 19.56 11.35
C PHE A 167 19.84 19.71 11.18
N ILE A 168 19.32 19.40 10.00
CA ILE A 168 17.88 19.30 9.79
C ILE A 168 17.48 17.98 10.47
N GLU A 169 17.27 18.00 11.78
CA GLU A 169 16.28 17.11 12.37
C GLU A 169 14.96 17.51 11.71
N GLN A 170 14.60 16.78 10.65
CA GLN A 170 13.24 16.78 10.13
C GLN A 170 12.35 16.60 11.35
N ALA A 171 11.46 17.56 11.59
CA ALA A 171 10.42 17.45 12.60
C ALA A 171 9.49 16.30 12.19
N GLN A 172 9.93 15.07 12.45
CA GLN A 172 9.05 13.92 12.54
C GLN A 172 8.06 14.29 13.64
N GLY A 173 6.77 14.28 13.28
CA GLY A 173 5.71 14.44 14.27
C GLY A 173 5.85 13.38 15.37
N PRO A 174 5.09 13.50 16.46
CA PRO A 174 5.19 12.53 17.56
C PRO A 174 5.03 11.10 17.02
N GLU A 175 6.09 10.29 17.19
CA GLU A 175 6.11 8.91 16.71
C GLU A 175 5.00 8.10 17.38
N GLY A 176 4.11 7.54 16.57
CA GLY A 176 3.06 6.62 16.97
C GLY A 176 3.58 5.19 17.13
N PRO A 177 2.91 4.35 17.94
CA PRO A 177 3.31 2.95 18.13
C PRO A 177 3.21 2.10 16.85
N LEU A 178 2.48 2.59 15.83
CA LEU A 178 2.33 1.94 14.53
C LEU A 178 3.24 2.51 13.43
N ASP A 179 4.05 3.54 13.72
CA ASP A 179 4.85 4.21 12.70
C ASP A 179 5.90 3.28 12.09
N GLY A 180 6.39 2.29 12.84
CA GLY A 180 7.28 1.25 12.31
C GLY A 180 6.66 0.42 11.19
N VAL A 181 5.34 0.19 11.22
CA VAL A 181 4.62 -0.63 10.24
C VAL A 181 3.94 0.24 9.17
N PHE A 182 3.24 1.31 9.57
CA PHE A 182 2.45 2.15 8.68
C PHE A 182 3.21 3.39 8.14
N GLY A 183 4.39 3.69 8.67
CA GLY A 183 5.20 4.86 8.29
C GLY A 183 5.48 5.00 6.79
N PRO A 184 5.89 3.93 6.09
CA PRO A 184 6.10 4.01 4.63
C PRO A 184 4.81 4.39 3.86
N LEU A 185 3.66 3.85 4.30
CA LEU A 185 2.36 4.13 3.68
C LEU A 185 1.88 5.56 3.96
N THR A 186 2.06 6.06 5.19
CA THR A 186 1.73 7.46 5.52
C THR A 186 2.64 8.43 4.77
N GLY A 187 3.93 8.10 4.61
CA GLY A 187 4.87 8.87 3.77
C GLY A 187 4.43 8.96 2.31
N LEU A 188 3.97 7.85 1.72
CA LEU A 188 3.44 7.81 0.35
C LEU A 188 2.17 8.67 0.19
N MET A 189 1.32 8.71 1.22
CA MET A 189 0.08 9.49 1.23
C MET A 189 0.33 10.99 1.40
N GLU A 190 1.28 11.36 2.26
CA GLU A 190 1.66 12.75 2.52
C GLU A 190 2.45 13.36 1.35
N GLY A 191 3.12 12.53 0.54
CA GLY A 191 3.94 12.99 -0.57
C GLY A 191 5.08 13.87 -0.10
N LYS A 192 5.74 13.48 1.01
CA LYS A 192 6.85 14.25 1.58
C LYS A 192 8.05 14.23 0.63
N GLU A 193 8.49 15.43 0.26
CA GLU A 193 9.76 15.64 -0.43
C GLU A 193 10.93 15.23 0.48
N GLY A 194 11.76 14.30 0.00
CA GLY A 194 13.14 14.15 0.47
C GLY A 194 13.37 13.30 1.73
N ALA A 195 12.92 12.04 1.74
CA ALA A 195 13.45 11.03 2.65
C ALA A 195 13.66 9.69 1.91
N GLY A 196 14.82 9.56 1.27
CA GLY A 196 15.24 8.33 0.57
C GLY A 196 15.77 8.63 -0.84
N SER A 197 16.73 7.83 -1.30
CA SER A 197 17.43 7.98 -2.59
C SER A 197 16.55 7.94 -3.84
N ASN A 198 15.22 7.82 -3.72
CA ASN A 198 14.31 7.37 -4.78
C ASN A 198 13.22 8.40 -5.15
N GLY A 199 13.53 9.70 -5.09
CA GLY A 199 12.66 10.75 -5.64
C GLY A 199 11.32 10.94 -4.91
N ASN A 200 10.56 11.95 -5.35
CA ASN A 200 9.28 12.35 -4.73
C ASN A 200 8.16 11.35 -5.10
N LEU A 201 8.13 10.19 -4.43
CA LEU A 201 7.07 9.18 -4.59
C LEU A 201 5.80 9.65 -3.87
N SER A 202 4.65 9.58 -4.54
CA SER A 202 3.36 9.89 -3.91
C SER A 202 2.23 9.08 -4.51
N PHE A 203 1.22 8.79 -3.69
CA PHE A 203 0.00 8.11 -4.14
C PHE A 203 -0.73 8.90 -5.24
N ARG A 204 -0.75 10.23 -5.13
CA ARG A 204 -1.36 11.11 -6.15
C ARG A 204 -0.66 11.03 -7.49
N SER A 205 0.68 11.00 -7.48
CA SER A 205 1.47 10.82 -8.69
C SER A 205 1.22 9.46 -9.33
N TRP A 206 1.06 8.40 -8.53
CA TRP A 206 0.69 7.08 -9.03
C TRP A 206 -0.71 7.10 -9.71
N LEU A 207 -1.73 7.69 -9.08
CA LEU A 207 -3.07 7.83 -9.66
C LEU A 207 -3.07 8.62 -10.99
N ALA A 208 -2.27 9.68 -11.07
CA ALA A 208 -2.11 10.45 -12.30
C ALA A 208 -1.52 9.60 -13.43
N ARG A 209 -0.51 8.76 -13.13
CA ARG A 209 0.10 7.85 -14.10
C ARG A 209 -0.84 6.72 -14.53
N VAL A 210 -1.62 6.16 -13.60
CA VAL A 210 -2.70 5.21 -13.92
C VAL A 210 -3.70 5.84 -14.90
N THR A 211 -4.10 7.09 -14.65
CA THR A 211 -5.00 7.83 -15.54
C THR A 211 -4.39 8.04 -16.92
N GLN A 212 -3.10 8.39 -17.00
CA GLN A 212 -2.39 8.52 -18.27
C GLN A 212 -2.36 7.21 -19.06
N MET A 213 -2.04 6.10 -18.39
CA MET A 213 -2.05 4.77 -19.01
C MET A 213 -3.45 4.43 -19.54
N ARG A 214 -4.49 4.62 -18.72
CA ARG A 214 -5.89 4.42 -19.12
C ARG A 214 -6.24 5.22 -20.38
N LEU A 215 -5.93 6.51 -20.41
CA LEU A 215 -6.22 7.38 -21.56
C LEU A 215 -5.50 6.90 -22.83
N LYS A 216 -4.24 6.44 -22.70
CA LYS A 216 -3.48 5.89 -23.83
C LYS A 216 -4.10 4.60 -24.37
N LEU A 217 -4.56 3.70 -23.49
CA LEU A 217 -5.26 2.48 -23.89
C LEU A 217 -6.66 2.76 -24.48
N GLN A 218 -7.36 3.79 -23.97
CA GLN A 218 -8.63 4.25 -24.54
C GLN A 218 -8.46 4.81 -25.96
N GLN A 219 -7.36 5.51 -26.24
CA GLN A 219 -7.05 5.96 -27.61
C GLN A 219 -6.86 4.78 -28.57
N VAL A 220 -6.27 3.67 -28.12
CA VAL A 220 -6.13 2.46 -28.94
C VAL A 220 -7.49 1.88 -29.29
N THR A 221 -8.35 1.69 -28.30
CA THR A 221 -9.68 1.08 -28.50
C THR A 221 -10.64 1.96 -29.29
N SER A 222 -10.43 3.28 -29.28
CA SER A 222 -11.25 4.25 -30.02
C SER A 222 -10.71 4.59 -31.43
N ALA A 223 -9.58 3.99 -31.83
CA ALA A 223 -8.98 4.26 -33.14
C ALA A 223 -9.82 3.69 -34.29
N PRO A 224 -9.75 4.25 -35.51
CA PRO A 224 -10.43 3.67 -36.68
C PRO A 224 -9.99 2.24 -36.99
N ASP A 225 -8.73 1.91 -36.70
CA ASP A 225 -8.20 0.54 -36.73
C ASP A 225 -7.49 0.24 -35.39
N PRO A 226 -8.22 -0.31 -34.39
CA PRO A 226 -7.66 -0.62 -33.08
C PRO A 226 -6.54 -1.66 -33.14
N GLN A 227 -6.61 -2.61 -34.08
CA GLN A 227 -5.61 -3.68 -34.21
C GLN A 227 -4.28 -3.13 -34.72
N ALA A 228 -4.32 -2.27 -35.74
CA ALA A 228 -3.10 -1.59 -36.21
C ALA A 228 -2.50 -0.70 -35.13
N MET A 229 -3.32 0.04 -34.39
CA MET A 229 -2.84 0.91 -33.30
C MET A 229 -2.20 0.12 -32.15
N LEU A 230 -2.79 -1.01 -31.77
CA LEU A 230 -2.25 -1.91 -30.76
C LEU A 230 -0.87 -2.47 -31.18
N GLN A 231 -0.73 -2.88 -32.43
CA GLN A 231 0.55 -3.35 -32.97
C GLN A 231 1.62 -2.25 -32.98
N MET A 232 1.24 -1.02 -33.34
CA MET A 232 2.17 0.12 -33.28
C MET A 232 2.62 0.39 -31.85
N LEU A 233 1.70 0.35 -30.88
CA LEU A 233 2.02 0.52 -29.47
C LEU A 233 2.98 -0.56 -28.97
N ALA A 234 2.67 -1.83 -29.24
CA ALA A 234 3.54 -2.94 -28.85
C ALA A 234 4.95 -2.82 -29.46
N ARG A 235 5.06 -2.48 -30.75
CA ARG A 235 6.36 -2.24 -31.41
C ARG A 235 7.12 -1.07 -30.80
N ALA A 236 6.44 0.04 -30.50
CA ALA A 236 7.08 1.18 -29.86
C ALA A 236 7.67 0.79 -28.49
N VAL A 237 6.97 -0.05 -27.74
CA VAL A 237 7.48 -0.52 -26.44
C VAL A 237 8.67 -1.46 -26.60
N PHE A 238 8.61 -2.45 -27.51
CA PHE A 238 9.76 -3.32 -27.79
C PHE A 238 11.00 -2.56 -28.30
N GLN A 239 10.79 -1.41 -28.95
CA GLN A 239 11.86 -0.53 -29.40
C GLN A 239 12.35 0.47 -28.33
N GLY A 240 11.76 0.46 -27.12
CA GLY A 240 12.09 1.42 -26.06
C GLY A 240 11.60 2.85 -26.33
N LYS A 241 10.65 3.04 -27.25
CA LYS A 241 10.11 4.34 -27.67
C LYS A 241 8.82 4.76 -26.96
N ALA A 242 8.19 3.86 -26.22
CA ALA A 242 6.94 4.13 -25.50
C ALA A 242 7.20 4.40 -24.01
N ILE A 243 8.06 5.38 -23.77
CA ILE A 243 8.63 5.73 -22.46
C ILE A 243 7.53 5.92 -21.40
N ASP A 244 6.42 6.60 -21.72
CA ASP A 244 5.36 6.86 -20.73
C ASP A 244 4.74 5.58 -20.11
N LEU A 245 4.63 4.49 -20.88
CA LEU A 245 4.02 3.25 -20.38
C LEU A 245 5.00 2.45 -19.52
N THR A 246 6.26 2.36 -19.97
CA THR A 246 7.32 1.72 -19.21
C THR A 246 7.60 2.49 -17.93
N ASP A 247 7.64 3.83 -17.99
CA ASP A 247 7.83 4.70 -16.83
C ASP A 247 6.70 4.56 -15.80
N THR A 248 5.46 4.34 -16.26
CA THR A 248 4.32 4.13 -15.36
C THR A 248 4.46 2.82 -14.59
N ARG A 249 4.86 1.73 -15.27
CA ARG A 249 5.13 0.42 -14.66
C ARG A 249 6.31 0.48 -13.68
N ASP A 250 7.39 1.15 -14.08
CA ASP A 250 8.57 1.33 -13.24
C ASP A 250 8.22 2.17 -12.00
N TYR A 251 7.40 3.21 -12.15
CA TYR A 251 6.91 4.00 -11.02
C TYR A 251 6.08 3.17 -10.04
N GLY A 252 5.16 2.33 -10.54
CA GLY A 252 4.40 1.39 -9.70
C GLY A 252 5.33 0.44 -8.93
N SER A 253 6.38 -0.06 -9.57
CA SER A 253 7.38 -0.94 -8.97
C SER A 253 8.20 -0.22 -7.90
N LEU A 254 8.58 1.04 -8.14
CA LEU A 254 9.27 1.88 -7.16
C LEU A 254 8.38 2.19 -5.94
N VAL A 255 7.09 2.48 -6.16
CA VAL A 255 6.13 2.66 -5.07
C VAL A 255 6.03 1.39 -4.23
N ALA A 256 5.81 0.23 -4.85
CA ALA A 256 5.73 -1.04 -4.14
C ALA A 256 7.01 -1.35 -3.34
N ALA A 257 8.18 -1.15 -3.94
CA ALA A 257 9.46 -1.35 -3.27
C ALA A 257 9.68 -0.37 -2.11
N SER A 258 9.18 0.86 -2.21
CA SER A 258 9.32 1.87 -1.17
C SER A 258 8.52 1.56 0.11
N LEU A 259 7.49 0.72 0.04
CA LEU A 259 6.71 0.30 1.19
C LEU A 259 7.47 -0.68 2.10
N GLY A 260 8.53 -1.32 1.60
CA GLY A 260 9.31 -2.31 2.33
C GLY A 260 8.77 -3.75 2.19
N GLN A 261 9.54 -4.71 2.71
CA GLN A 261 9.27 -6.15 2.53
C GLN A 261 7.99 -6.61 3.21
N GLU A 262 7.65 -6.03 4.36
CA GLU A 262 6.44 -6.34 5.11
C GLU A 262 5.16 -6.06 4.31
N TRP A 263 5.22 -5.13 3.36
CA TRP A 263 4.10 -4.74 2.49
C TRP A 263 4.18 -5.35 1.08
N SER A 264 5.07 -6.33 0.85
CA SER A 264 5.38 -6.82 -0.49
C SER A 264 4.16 -7.36 -1.25
N GLY A 265 3.27 -8.11 -0.60
CA GLY A 265 2.04 -8.64 -1.21
C GLY A 265 1.11 -7.51 -1.62
N PHE A 266 0.81 -6.60 -0.68
CA PHE A 266 -0.04 -5.43 -0.92
C PHE A 266 0.54 -4.52 -2.03
N GLY A 267 1.84 -4.22 -1.95
CA GLY A 267 2.58 -3.42 -2.91
C GLY A 267 2.48 -3.99 -4.31
N GLN A 268 2.76 -5.28 -4.46
CA GLN A 268 2.70 -5.98 -5.74
C GLN A 268 1.28 -6.02 -6.30
N SER A 269 0.29 -6.37 -5.46
CA SER A 269 -1.11 -6.53 -5.90
C SER A 269 -1.76 -5.21 -6.31
N LEU A 270 -1.50 -4.10 -5.62
CA LEU A 270 -2.24 -2.85 -5.85
C LEU A 270 -1.47 -1.80 -6.66
N PHE A 271 -0.13 -1.81 -6.66
CA PHE A 271 0.66 -0.81 -7.37
C PHE A 271 1.34 -1.32 -8.64
N VAL A 272 1.50 -2.65 -8.78
CA VAL A 272 2.21 -3.28 -9.92
C VAL A 272 1.26 -4.08 -10.81
N GLN A 273 0.54 -5.07 -10.26
CA GLN A 273 -0.34 -5.95 -11.03
C GLN A 273 -1.34 -5.23 -11.95
N PRO A 274 -2.09 -4.18 -11.54
CA PRO A 274 -3.01 -3.49 -12.45
C PRO A 274 -2.33 -2.96 -13.73
N LEU A 275 -1.12 -2.45 -13.59
CA LEU A 275 -0.33 -1.93 -14.71
C LEU A 275 0.21 -3.07 -15.58
N ASP A 276 0.72 -4.13 -14.94
CA ASP A 276 1.24 -5.32 -15.62
C ASP A 276 0.19 -6.08 -16.41
N LEU A 277 -1.01 -6.21 -15.87
CA LEU A 277 -2.13 -6.90 -16.49
C LEU A 277 -2.69 -6.08 -17.66
N ALA A 278 -2.89 -4.78 -17.48
CA ALA A 278 -3.26 -3.90 -18.59
C ALA A 278 -2.20 -3.93 -19.70
N TRP A 279 -0.92 -4.03 -19.34
CA TRP A 279 0.18 -4.18 -20.28
C TRP A 279 0.15 -5.52 -21.03
N ARG A 280 -0.13 -6.63 -20.34
CA ARG A 280 -0.29 -7.96 -20.95
C ARG A 280 -1.37 -7.95 -22.05
N GLN A 281 -2.48 -7.25 -21.81
CA GLN A 281 -3.55 -7.12 -22.79
C GLN A 281 -3.13 -6.39 -24.08
N VAL A 282 -2.11 -5.53 -24.03
CA VAL A 282 -1.52 -4.90 -25.22
C VAL A 282 -0.60 -5.87 -25.98
N LEU A 283 0.17 -6.69 -25.26
CA LEU A 283 1.21 -7.52 -25.85
C LEU A 283 0.70 -8.82 -26.48
N VAL A 284 -0.30 -9.47 -25.89
CA VAL A 284 -0.76 -10.80 -26.35
C VAL A 284 -1.18 -10.80 -27.83
N PRO A 285 -2.02 -9.86 -28.32
CA PRO A 285 -2.41 -9.86 -29.73
C PRO A 285 -1.25 -9.50 -30.66
N ALA A 286 -0.33 -8.64 -30.20
CA ALA A 286 0.86 -8.27 -30.97
C ALA A 286 1.80 -9.46 -31.18
N ALA A 287 2.02 -10.29 -30.14
CA ALA A 287 2.80 -11.52 -30.23
C ALA A 287 2.18 -12.52 -31.22
N GLY A 288 0.86 -12.72 -31.16
CA GLY A 288 0.13 -13.56 -32.12
C GLY A 288 0.26 -13.05 -33.56
N SER A 289 0.15 -11.74 -33.77
CA SER A 289 0.30 -11.12 -35.09
C SER A 289 1.72 -11.29 -35.67
N LEU A 290 2.74 -11.23 -34.81
CA LEU A 290 4.13 -11.44 -35.21
C LEU A 290 4.35 -12.89 -35.64
N ASN A 291 3.83 -13.85 -34.87
CA ASN A 291 3.93 -15.26 -35.19
C ASN A 291 3.24 -15.60 -36.52
N ALA A 292 2.03 -15.08 -36.74
CA ALA A 292 1.33 -15.25 -38.01
C ALA A 292 2.13 -14.68 -39.19
N ARG A 293 2.72 -13.49 -39.03
CA ARG A 293 3.53 -12.85 -40.08
C ARG A 293 4.83 -13.61 -40.35
N TRP A 294 5.50 -14.12 -39.32
CA TRP A 294 6.68 -14.97 -39.47
C TRP A 294 6.34 -16.23 -40.26
N GLN A 295 5.23 -16.88 -39.92
CA GLN A 295 4.75 -18.08 -40.61
C GLN A 295 4.53 -17.80 -42.10
N THR A 296 3.76 -16.76 -42.44
CA THR A 296 3.42 -16.47 -43.84
C THR A 296 4.56 -15.92 -44.68
N THR A 297 5.45 -15.13 -44.07
CA THR A 297 6.50 -14.40 -44.80
C THR A 297 7.78 -15.21 -44.93
N ILE A 298 8.12 -16.03 -43.94
CA ILE A 298 9.37 -16.76 -43.89
C ILE A 298 9.12 -18.26 -44.00
N VAL A 299 8.35 -18.84 -43.06
CA VAL A 299 8.20 -20.31 -42.98
C VAL A 299 7.52 -20.87 -44.23
N ASP A 300 6.42 -20.28 -44.67
CA ASP A 300 5.67 -20.75 -45.83
C ASP A 300 6.48 -20.58 -47.13
N GLN A 301 7.23 -19.49 -47.25
CA GLN A 301 8.08 -19.25 -48.43
C GLN A 301 9.27 -20.20 -48.47
N TRP A 302 9.90 -20.43 -47.31
CA TRP A 302 10.96 -21.41 -47.15
C TRP A 302 10.48 -22.81 -47.50
N ASN A 303 9.35 -23.25 -46.91
CA ASN A 303 8.78 -24.57 -47.19
C ASN A 303 8.41 -24.73 -48.66
N LYS A 304 7.86 -23.70 -49.32
CA LYS A 304 7.61 -23.75 -50.78
C LYS A 304 8.88 -23.97 -51.60
N ALA A 305 10.00 -23.36 -51.19
CA ALA A 305 11.25 -23.43 -51.93
C ALA A 305 12.05 -24.71 -51.64
N PHE A 306 12.00 -25.23 -50.41
CA PHE A 306 12.94 -26.23 -49.91
C PHE A 306 12.31 -27.52 -49.39
N ALA A 307 11.01 -27.57 -49.10
CA ALA A 307 10.39 -28.80 -48.58
C ALA A 307 10.51 -29.95 -49.60
N GLY A 308 10.98 -31.11 -49.14
CA GLY A 308 11.18 -32.30 -49.97
C GLY A 308 12.37 -32.22 -50.92
N ARG A 309 13.35 -31.34 -50.66
CA ARG A 309 14.57 -31.18 -51.47
C ARG A 309 15.82 -31.26 -50.59
N TYR A 310 16.74 -32.16 -50.92
CA TYR A 310 18.03 -32.30 -50.26
C TYR A 310 18.78 -30.95 -50.17
N PRO A 311 19.41 -30.59 -49.03
CA PRO A 311 19.69 -31.41 -47.84
C PRO A 311 18.64 -31.32 -46.73
N PHE A 312 17.52 -30.65 -46.97
CA PHE A 312 16.43 -30.45 -46.01
C PHE A 312 15.45 -31.62 -46.02
#